data_AF-A0A2N3ESC7-F1
#
_entry.id   AF-A0A2N3ESC7-F1
#
_cell.length_a   1.000
_cell.length_b   1.000
_cell.length_c   1.000
_cell.angle_alpha   90.00
_cell.angle_beta   90.00
_cell.angle_gamma   90.00
#
_symmetry.space_group_name_H-M   'P 1'
#
loop_
_entity.id
_entity.type
_entity.pdbx_description
1 polymer ?
#
loop_
_entity_poly.entity_id
_entity_poly.type
_entity_poly.pdbx_seq_one_letter_code
_entity_poly.pdbx_strand_id
1 'polypeptide(L)'
;MSDILKNPVATGVGGGVVGLLLGSLLSLSAIDSKVSSGVARAMGPVTEAAQGDTDVLAALSDRLAALETAVTGTAGDAVAVTEEAMDAFGERLAALEGRIEGVAADLGARISETASEQVAALRGALDARPAPDPAPAPEGAAAPSLSTTIEGLNDAGAARGVGQTFVLAGGAVRAFVQRLDAGAGAARLSVNGATSDLSVGETVVVSHAGGACRLGLAGVGADGARLVSDCDKAGGGEALGTAYGAGETALLADGQLRVFVSGAIGDRARLAINGVTTELVGVGESRNITVGESVCTLRVTGIRGTAVLLDGGCS
;
A
#
# COMPACT_ATOMS: atom_id res chain seq x y z
N MET A 1 -17.74 43.26 48.41
CA MET A 1 -16.53 42.44 48.18
C MET A 1 -16.99 41.03 47.88
N SER A 2 -17.18 40.75 46.59
CA SER A 2 -17.28 39.42 45.97
C SER A 2 -17.44 39.61 44.46
N ASP A 3 -16.85 38.66 43.71
CA ASP A 3 -17.16 38.24 42.34
C ASP A 3 -16.84 39.17 41.15
N ILE A 4 -15.68 38.95 40.53
CA ILE A 4 -15.52 38.86 39.07
C ILE A 4 -14.31 37.95 38.80
N LEU A 5 -14.62 36.65 38.74
CA LEU A 5 -13.83 35.59 38.13
C LEU A 5 -14.76 34.98 37.08
N LYS A 6 -14.48 35.18 35.79
CA LYS A 6 -14.96 34.34 34.67
C LYS A 6 -14.31 34.76 33.34
N ASN A 7 -13.71 33.78 32.67
CA ASN A 7 -13.12 33.73 31.32
C ASN A 7 -11.66 34.17 31.09
N PRO A 8 -10.70 33.20 31.15
CA PRO A 8 -9.43 33.27 30.45
C PRO A 8 -9.47 32.39 29.19
N VAL A 9 -10.24 32.73 28.16
CA VAL A 9 -10.28 31.97 26.89
C VAL A 9 -10.20 32.86 25.63
N ALA A 10 -10.21 34.19 25.75
CA ALA A 10 -10.36 35.07 24.58
C ALA A 10 -9.06 35.56 23.91
N THR A 11 -7.87 35.13 24.35
CA THR A 11 -6.59 35.63 23.81
C THR A 11 -5.61 34.48 23.60
N GLY A 12 -5.88 33.62 22.63
CA GLY A 12 -5.02 32.47 22.36
C GLY A 12 -5.13 31.81 20.98
N VAL A 13 -5.75 32.47 19.99
CA VAL A 13 -5.97 31.85 18.66
C VAL A 13 -5.19 32.55 17.54
N GLY A 14 -4.67 33.77 17.76
CA GLY A 14 -3.92 34.51 16.71
C GLY A 14 -2.46 34.12 16.52
N GLY A 15 -1.83 33.41 17.46
CA GLY A 15 -0.38 33.13 17.43
C GLY A 15 0.04 31.82 16.76
N GLY A 16 -0.89 30.88 16.54
CA GLY A 16 -0.55 29.51 16.13
C GLY A 16 -0.15 29.36 14.66
N VAL A 17 -0.69 30.17 13.76
CA VAL A 17 -0.50 29.99 12.31
C VAL A 17 0.86 30.56 11.83
N VAL A 18 1.33 31.65 12.44
CA VAL A 18 2.65 32.23 12.11
C VAL A 18 3.80 31.39 12.71
N GLY A 19 3.59 30.79 13.89
CA GLY A 19 4.57 29.88 14.51
C GLY A 19 4.77 28.57 13.73
N LEU A 20 3.71 28.06 13.07
CA LEU A 20 3.78 26.79 12.34
C LEU A 20 4.50 26.92 10.98
N LEU A 21 4.41 28.10 10.33
CA LEU A 21 5.15 28.39 9.09
C LEU A 21 6.64 28.70 9.31
N LEU A 22 7.00 29.35 10.43
CA LEU A 22 8.42 29.53 10.78
C LEU A 22 9.06 28.25 11.36
N GLY A 23 8.30 27.40 12.05
CA GLY A 23 8.79 26.12 12.59
C GLY A 23 9.12 25.07 11.52
N SER A 24 8.44 25.10 10.36
CA SER A 24 8.68 24.15 9.26
C SER A 24 9.96 24.42 8.46
N LEU A 25 10.53 25.63 8.53
CA LEU A 25 11.74 25.97 7.77
C LEU A 25 13.06 25.53 8.45
N LEU A 26 13.02 25.17 9.75
CA LEU A 26 14.22 24.77 10.50
C LEU A 26 14.39 23.24 10.69
N SER A 27 13.44 22.42 10.22
CA SER A 27 13.52 20.94 10.32
C SER A 27 13.90 20.22 9.02
N LEU A 28 14.30 20.94 7.96
CA LEU A 28 14.55 20.36 6.64
C LEU A 28 15.99 19.90 6.37
N SER A 29 16.94 20.08 7.29
CA SER A 29 18.37 19.85 7.00
C SER A 29 18.83 18.38 6.96
N ALA A 30 17.94 17.38 7.11
CA ALA A 30 18.35 15.96 7.17
C ALA A 30 17.53 14.99 6.28
N ILE A 31 16.58 15.47 5.46
CA ILE A 31 15.70 14.63 4.61
C ILE A 31 15.85 14.98 3.12
N ASP A 32 16.99 15.53 2.71
CA ASP A 32 17.11 16.23 1.43
C ASP A 32 17.19 15.32 0.18
N SER A 33 17.66 14.06 0.29
CA SER A 33 17.98 13.26 -0.92
C SER A 33 16.86 12.37 -1.48
N LYS A 34 15.83 12.01 -0.69
CA LYS A 34 14.77 11.07 -1.14
C LYS A 34 13.42 11.72 -1.44
N VAL A 35 13.13 12.89 -0.87
CA VAL A 35 11.89 13.65 -1.16
C VAL A 35 12.04 14.46 -2.45
N SER A 36 13.23 14.99 -2.72
CA SER A 36 13.58 15.73 -3.95
C SER A 36 13.35 14.90 -5.23
N SER A 37 13.73 13.62 -5.23
CA SER A 37 13.55 12.74 -6.40
C SER A 37 12.10 12.29 -6.63
N GLY A 38 11.27 12.28 -5.59
CA GLY A 38 9.84 12.00 -5.68
C GLY A 38 9.05 13.20 -6.20
N VAL A 39 9.35 14.40 -5.69
CA VAL A 39 8.69 15.65 -6.11
C VAL A 39 9.09 16.04 -7.55
N ALA A 40 10.36 15.87 -7.94
CA ALA A 40 10.80 16.13 -9.31
C ALA A 40 10.11 15.21 -10.34
N ARG A 41 9.83 13.95 -9.97
CA ARG A 41 9.17 12.98 -10.85
C ARG A 41 7.65 13.20 -10.94
N ALA A 42 7.04 13.74 -9.89
CA ALA A 42 5.62 14.12 -9.88
C ALA A 42 5.35 15.48 -10.54
N MET A 43 6.31 16.41 -10.48
CA MET A 43 6.19 17.73 -11.11
C MET A 43 6.61 17.77 -12.58
N GLY A 44 7.41 16.82 -13.08
CA GLY A 44 7.81 16.74 -14.49
C GLY A 44 6.68 17.05 -15.50
N PRO A 45 5.53 16.36 -15.45
CA PRO A 45 4.41 16.63 -16.38
C PRO A 45 3.68 17.95 -16.11
N VAL A 46 3.75 18.50 -14.89
CA VAL A 46 3.20 19.83 -14.56
C VAL A 46 4.12 20.95 -15.06
N THR A 47 5.44 20.76 -15.03
CA THR A 47 6.41 21.69 -15.61
C THR A 47 6.39 21.70 -17.14
N GLU A 48 6.14 20.57 -17.79
CA GLU A 48 5.94 20.54 -19.24
C GLU A 48 4.62 21.22 -19.65
N ALA A 49 3.56 21.10 -18.84
CA ALA A 49 2.32 21.86 -19.04
C ALA A 49 2.48 23.36 -18.73
N ALA A 50 3.31 23.73 -17.74
CA ALA A 50 3.51 25.11 -17.32
C ALA A 50 4.48 25.90 -18.22
N GLN A 51 5.34 25.22 -19.00
CA GLN A 51 6.23 25.88 -19.96
C GLN A 51 5.53 26.31 -21.25
N GLY A 52 4.31 25.84 -21.50
CA GLY A 52 3.55 26.16 -22.71
C GLY A 52 2.68 27.42 -22.63
N ASP A 53 2.30 27.87 -21.43
CA ASP A 53 1.29 28.92 -21.25
C ASP A 53 1.83 30.11 -20.44
N THR A 54 2.70 30.93 -21.05
CA THR A 54 3.06 32.26 -20.53
C THR A 54 1.83 33.12 -20.24
N ASP A 55 0.74 32.89 -20.97
CA ASP A 55 -0.53 33.59 -20.82
C ASP A 55 -1.25 33.21 -19.52
N VAL A 56 -1.11 31.96 -19.04
CA VAL A 56 -1.69 31.51 -17.76
C VAL A 56 -0.95 32.12 -16.57
N LEU A 57 0.38 32.25 -16.66
CA LEU A 57 1.17 32.91 -15.62
C LEU A 57 0.91 34.42 -15.57
N ALA A 58 0.76 35.07 -16.72
CA ALA A 58 0.34 36.47 -16.79
C ALA A 58 -1.06 36.67 -16.16
N ALA A 59 -2.02 35.80 -16.50
CA ALA A 59 -3.37 35.85 -15.93
C ALA A 59 -3.42 35.58 -14.41
N LEU A 60 -2.53 34.72 -13.89
CA LEU A 60 -2.39 34.48 -12.45
C LEU A 60 -1.76 35.67 -11.72
N SER A 61 -0.75 36.31 -12.32
CA SER A 61 -0.11 37.53 -11.80
C SER A 61 -1.09 38.69 -11.73
N ASP A 62 -1.88 38.90 -12.79
CA ASP A 62 -2.93 39.94 -12.82
C ASP A 62 -4.01 39.68 -11.77
N ARG A 63 -4.38 38.42 -11.54
CA ARG A 63 -5.31 38.04 -10.48
C ARG A 63 -4.77 38.31 -9.09
N LEU A 64 -3.47 38.05 -8.85
CA LEU A 64 -2.81 38.35 -7.58
C LEU A 64 -2.77 39.86 -7.32
N ALA A 65 -2.43 40.68 -8.30
CA ALA A 65 -2.44 42.13 -8.19
C ALA A 65 -3.86 42.70 -7.92
N ALA A 66 -4.88 42.12 -8.57
CA ALA A 66 -6.27 42.48 -8.31
C ALA A 66 -6.73 42.08 -6.89
N LEU A 67 -6.27 40.93 -6.39
CA LEU A 67 -6.51 40.47 -5.02
C LEU A 67 -5.84 41.37 -3.98
N GLU A 68 -4.58 41.76 -4.19
CA GLU A 68 -3.87 42.69 -3.30
C GLU A 68 -4.53 44.07 -3.26
N THR A 69 -4.97 44.58 -4.41
CA THR A 69 -5.69 45.86 -4.50
C THR A 69 -7.04 45.79 -3.77
N ALA A 70 -7.77 44.67 -3.93
CA ALA A 70 -9.04 44.47 -3.23
C ALA A 70 -8.87 44.37 -1.72
N VAL A 71 -7.82 43.68 -1.24
CA VAL A 71 -7.52 43.47 0.19
C VAL A 71 -6.99 44.75 0.85
N THR A 72 -6.19 45.55 0.15
CA THR A 72 -5.67 46.82 0.68
C THR A 72 -6.74 47.91 0.67
N GLY A 73 -7.67 47.91 -0.28
CA GLY A 73 -8.83 48.81 -0.31
C GLY A 73 -9.87 48.55 0.78
N THR A 74 -9.90 47.34 1.37
CA THR A 74 -10.90 46.93 2.38
C THR A 74 -10.57 47.32 3.81
N ALA A 75 -9.36 47.83 4.08
CA ALA A 75 -8.92 48.17 5.44
C ALA A 75 -9.56 49.45 6.01
N GLY A 76 -10.31 50.22 5.20
CA GLY A 76 -10.86 51.53 5.58
C GLY A 76 -12.28 51.54 6.17
N ASP A 77 -13.11 50.52 5.93
CA ASP A 77 -14.53 50.51 6.36
C ASP A 77 -15.03 49.07 6.59
N ALA A 78 -14.61 48.46 7.71
CA ALA A 78 -14.78 47.02 7.95
C ALA A 78 -16.22 46.56 8.27
N VAL A 79 -17.19 47.47 8.44
CA VAL A 79 -18.56 47.12 8.90
C VAL A 79 -19.63 47.24 7.81
N ALA A 80 -19.47 48.14 6.82
CA ALA A 80 -20.39 48.22 5.67
C ALA A 80 -20.04 47.21 4.56
N VAL A 81 -18.76 46.83 4.46
CA VAL A 81 -18.29 45.90 3.42
C VAL A 81 -18.73 44.45 3.67
N THR A 82 -19.17 44.09 4.88
CA THR A 82 -19.47 42.69 5.21
C THR A 82 -20.74 42.18 4.52
N GLU A 83 -21.78 42.99 4.31
CA GLU A 83 -23.01 42.55 3.62
C GLU A 83 -22.80 42.47 2.11
N GLU A 84 -22.27 43.53 1.48
CA GLU A 84 -21.97 43.54 0.04
C GLU A 84 -20.91 42.49 -0.35
N ALA A 85 -19.91 42.23 0.50
CA ALA A 85 -18.92 41.19 0.23
C ALA A 85 -19.52 39.77 0.34
N MET A 86 -20.47 39.54 1.25
CA MET A 86 -21.14 38.24 1.38
C MET A 86 -22.07 37.97 0.20
N ASP A 87 -22.79 38.98 -0.30
CA ASP A 87 -23.62 38.86 -1.50
C ASP A 87 -22.76 38.61 -2.75
N ALA A 88 -21.68 39.38 -2.93
CA ALA A 88 -20.73 39.16 -4.02
C ALA A 88 -20.01 37.79 -3.93
N PHE A 89 -19.78 37.28 -2.72
CA PHE A 89 -19.22 35.95 -2.52
C PHE A 89 -20.23 34.85 -2.85
N GLY A 90 -21.51 35.03 -2.47
CA GLY A 90 -22.60 34.12 -2.82
C GLY A 90 -22.81 34.01 -4.33
N GLU A 91 -22.79 35.14 -5.04
CA GLU A 91 -22.92 35.18 -6.51
C GLU A 91 -21.73 34.50 -7.21
N ARG A 92 -20.52 34.66 -6.66
CA ARG A 92 -19.32 33.95 -7.13
C ARG A 92 -19.39 32.45 -6.85
N LEU A 93 -19.95 32.01 -5.72
CA LEU A 93 -20.13 30.60 -5.42
C LEU A 93 -21.12 29.95 -6.39
N ALA A 94 -22.26 30.61 -6.64
CA ALA A 94 -23.25 30.14 -7.60
C ALA A 94 -22.67 30.06 -9.02
N ALA A 95 -21.88 31.05 -9.43
CA ALA A 95 -21.17 31.02 -10.71
C ALA A 95 -20.10 29.91 -10.76
N LEU A 96 -19.43 29.62 -9.65
CA LEU A 96 -18.46 28.53 -9.56
C LEU A 96 -19.14 27.16 -9.65
N GLU A 97 -20.27 26.96 -8.96
CA GLU A 97 -21.09 25.74 -9.05
C GLU A 97 -21.55 25.48 -10.48
N GLY A 98 -22.08 26.49 -11.18
CA GLY A 98 -22.48 26.36 -12.58
C GLY A 98 -21.31 25.99 -13.51
N ARG A 99 -20.09 26.49 -13.23
CA ARG A 99 -18.89 26.09 -13.99
C ARG A 99 -18.46 24.66 -13.68
N ILE A 100 -18.56 24.22 -12.43
CA ILE A 100 -18.23 22.84 -12.03
C ILE A 100 -19.21 21.86 -12.68
N GLU A 101 -20.51 22.17 -12.69
CA GLU A 101 -21.52 21.34 -13.38
C GLU A 101 -21.27 21.28 -14.89
N GLY A 102 -20.91 22.40 -15.52
CA GLY A 102 -20.53 22.44 -16.93
C GLY A 102 -19.29 21.60 -17.24
N VAL A 103 -18.25 21.67 -16.40
CA VAL A 103 -17.03 20.85 -16.55
C VAL A 103 -17.32 19.37 -16.32
N ALA A 104 -18.16 19.03 -15.34
CA ALA A 104 -18.56 17.65 -15.08
C ALA A 104 -19.35 17.06 -16.26
N ALA A 105 -20.24 17.84 -16.87
CA ALA A 105 -20.98 17.44 -18.05
C ALA A 105 -20.07 17.26 -19.28
N ASP A 106 -19.15 18.19 -19.54
CA ASP A 106 -18.19 18.10 -20.66
C ASP A 106 -17.24 16.90 -20.47
N LEU A 107 -16.75 16.68 -19.26
CA LEU A 107 -15.90 15.54 -18.93
C LEU A 107 -16.65 14.22 -19.09
N GLY A 108 -17.91 14.16 -18.65
CA GLY A 108 -18.78 12.99 -18.83
C GLY A 108 -18.99 12.66 -20.31
N ALA A 109 -19.23 13.67 -21.15
CA ALA A 109 -19.38 13.51 -22.59
C ALA A 109 -18.09 12.96 -23.24
N ARG A 110 -16.92 13.55 -22.91
CA ARG A 110 -15.62 13.10 -23.43
C ARG A 110 -15.26 11.69 -23.00
N ILE A 111 -15.50 11.33 -21.73
CA ILE A 111 -15.26 9.97 -21.23
C ILE A 111 -16.16 8.97 -21.96
N SER A 112 -17.43 9.30 -22.16
CA SER A 112 -18.37 8.44 -22.88
C SER A 112 -17.98 8.26 -24.36
N GLU A 113 -17.54 9.33 -25.02
CA GLU A 113 -17.03 9.28 -26.39
C GLU A 113 -15.78 8.39 -26.48
N THR A 114 -14.82 8.61 -25.58
CA THR A 114 -13.56 7.83 -25.53
C THR A 114 -13.82 6.35 -25.26
N ALA A 115 -14.76 6.03 -24.34
CA ALA A 115 -15.15 4.66 -24.05
C ALA A 115 -15.79 3.99 -25.27
N SER A 116 -16.62 4.72 -26.02
CA SER A 116 -17.25 4.19 -27.24
C SER A 116 -16.24 3.90 -28.35
N GLU A 117 -15.25 4.77 -28.54
CA GLU A 117 -14.16 4.58 -29.51
C GLU A 117 -13.27 3.39 -29.13
N GLN A 118 -12.94 3.24 -27.85
CA GLN A 118 -12.15 2.10 -27.36
C GLN A 118 -12.88 0.77 -27.55
N VAL A 119 -14.20 0.73 -27.30
CA VAL A 119 -15.02 -0.47 -27.55
C VAL A 119 -15.09 -0.79 -29.04
N ALA A 120 -15.26 0.21 -29.91
CA ALA A 120 -15.27 0.03 -31.36
C ALA A 120 -13.91 -0.48 -31.89
N ALA A 121 -12.81 0.09 -31.41
CA ALA A 121 -11.46 -0.34 -31.76
C ALA A 121 -11.17 -1.77 -31.31
N LEU A 122 -11.58 -2.14 -30.09
CA LEU A 122 -11.42 -3.52 -29.59
C LEU A 122 -12.24 -4.52 -30.40
N ARG A 123 -13.46 -4.16 -30.77
CA ARG A 123 -14.32 -5.00 -31.62
C ARG A 123 -13.72 -5.19 -33.00
N GLY A 124 -13.23 -4.13 -33.63
CA GLY A 124 -12.52 -4.21 -34.92
C GLY A 124 -11.27 -5.08 -34.84
N ALA A 125 -10.51 -5.01 -33.75
CA ALA A 125 -9.34 -5.87 -33.54
C ALA A 125 -9.69 -7.36 -33.34
N LEU A 126 -10.86 -7.65 -32.74
CA LEU A 126 -11.36 -9.02 -32.57
C LEU A 126 -11.89 -9.59 -33.89
N ASP A 127 -12.62 -8.80 -34.68
CA ASP A 127 -13.17 -9.22 -35.98
C ASP A 127 -12.08 -9.36 -37.05
N ALA A 128 -11.02 -8.56 -36.99
CA ALA A 128 -9.86 -8.66 -37.88
C ALA A 128 -8.90 -9.79 -37.51
N ARG A 129 -9.14 -10.50 -36.40
CA ARG A 129 -8.29 -11.60 -35.97
C ARG A 129 -8.61 -12.83 -36.82
N PRO A 130 -7.68 -13.32 -37.67
CA PRO A 130 -7.91 -14.52 -38.45
C PRO A 130 -8.26 -15.68 -37.52
N ALA A 131 -9.21 -16.51 -37.95
CA ALA A 131 -9.59 -17.72 -37.23
C ALA A 131 -8.31 -18.53 -36.94
N PRO A 132 -8.07 -18.94 -35.69
CA PRO A 132 -6.91 -19.75 -35.39
C PRO A 132 -6.97 -21.02 -36.24
N ASP A 133 -5.87 -21.31 -36.94
CA ASP A 133 -5.70 -22.61 -37.58
C ASP A 133 -6.01 -23.72 -36.56
N PRO A 134 -6.73 -24.78 -36.96
CA PRO A 134 -7.05 -25.87 -36.05
C PRO A 134 -5.74 -26.42 -35.51
N ALA A 135 -5.50 -26.16 -34.23
CA ALA A 135 -4.33 -26.69 -33.54
C ALA A 135 -4.38 -28.22 -33.64
N PRO A 136 -3.26 -28.89 -33.99
CA PRO A 136 -3.20 -30.34 -33.96
C PRO A 136 -3.59 -30.80 -32.54
N ALA A 137 -4.49 -31.79 -32.49
CA ALA A 137 -4.96 -32.35 -31.23
C ALA A 137 -3.75 -32.77 -30.38
N PRO A 138 -3.62 -32.28 -29.13
CA PRO A 138 -2.54 -32.73 -28.27
C PRO A 138 -2.77 -34.21 -27.96
N GLU A 139 -1.94 -35.06 -28.55
CA GLU A 139 -1.71 -36.41 -28.02
C GLU A 139 -1.31 -36.26 -26.56
N GLY A 140 -2.05 -36.93 -25.67
CA GLY A 140 -1.94 -36.81 -24.23
C GLY A 140 -0.59 -37.28 -23.71
N ALA A 141 0.40 -36.40 -23.72
CA ALA A 141 1.49 -36.45 -22.77
C ALA A 141 1.00 -35.74 -21.51
N ALA A 142 0.67 -36.51 -20.48
CA ALA A 142 0.42 -35.95 -19.15
C ALA A 142 1.66 -35.11 -18.76
N ALA A 143 1.50 -33.78 -18.76
CA ALA A 143 2.57 -32.90 -18.33
C ALA A 143 2.97 -33.29 -16.90
N PRO A 144 4.26 -33.42 -16.59
CA PRO A 144 4.70 -33.79 -15.26
C PRO A 144 4.18 -32.75 -14.28
N SER A 145 3.37 -33.19 -13.32
CA SER A 145 2.93 -32.34 -12.22
C SER A 145 4.12 -32.13 -11.27
N LEU A 146 4.57 -30.88 -11.15
CA LEU A 146 5.58 -30.51 -10.15
C LEU A 146 4.86 -30.19 -8.86
N SER A 147 5.23 -30.87 -7.77
CA SER A 147 4.68 -30.65 -6.44
C SER A 147 5.75 -30.75 -5.36
N THR A 148 5.70 -29.88 -4.37
CA THR A 148 6.54 -29.89 -3.19
C THR A 148 5.74 -29.54 -1.94
N THR A 149 6.24 -29.99 -0.78
CA THR A 149 5.67 -29.61 0.52
C THR A 149 6.47 -28.44 1.07
N ILE A 150 5.78 -27.40 1.52
CA ILE A 150 6.42 -26.24 2.18
C ILE A 150 6.13 -26.34 3.67
N GLU A 151 7.19 -26.45 4.46
CA GLU A 151 7.09 -26.65 5.90
C GLU A 151 6.37 -25.50 6.61
N GLY A 152 5.43 -25.86 7.50
CA GLY A 152 4.63 -24.91 8.29
C GLY A 152 3.41 -24.31 7.59
N LEU A 153 3.16 -24.64 6.31
CA LEU A 153 1.98 -24.21 5.55
C LEU A 153 1.02 -25.38 5.32
N ASN A 154 -0.29 -25.09 5.26
CA ASN A 154 -1.32 -26.10 5.02
C ASN A 154 -1.92 -25.91 3.63
N ASP A 155 -2.54 -26.95 3.07
CA ASP A 155 -3.22 -26.84 1.77
C ASP A 155 -4.30 -25.74 1.79
N ALA A 156 -4.25 -24.85 0.80
CA ALA A 156 -5.20 -23.75 0.61
C ALA A 156 -6.47 -24.20 -0.15
N GLY A 157 -6.75 -25.50 -0.17
CA GLY A 157 -7.87 -26.14 -0.87
C GLY A 157 -7.51 -26.74 -2.23
N ALA A 158 -8.54 -26.94 -3.07
CA ALA A 158 -8.40 -27.56 -4.39
C ALA A 158 -7.59 -26.68 -5.37
N ALA A 159 -6.98 -27.33 -6.37
CA ALA A 159 -6.27 -26.64 -7.43
C ALA A 159 -7.15 -25.62 -8.16
N ARG A 160 -6.53 -24.54 -8.65
CA ARG A 160 -7.20 -23.46 -9.38
C ARG A 160 -6.52 -23.19 -10.71
N GLY A 161 -7.33 -23.13 -11.77
CA GLY A 161 -6.89 -22.75 -13.10
C GLY A 161 -6.74 -21.23 -13.26
N VAL A 162 -6.20 -20.82 -14.41
CA VAL A 162 -6.15 -19.41 -14.80
C VAL A 162 -7.54 -18.80 -14.80
N GLY A 163 -7.69 -17.59 -14.26
CA GLY A 163 -8.99 -16.92 -14.13
C GLY A 163 -9.73 -17.25 -12.84
N GLN A 164 -9.25 -18.19 -12.04
CA GLN A 164 -9.86 -18.57 -10.76
C GLN A 164 -9.15 -17.91 -9.57
N THR A 165 -9.86 -17.84 -8.43
CA THR A 165 -9.39 -17.16 -7.21
C THR A 165 -9.41 -18.12 -6.02
N PHE A 166 -8.33 -18.09 -5.23
CA PHE A 166 -8.32 -18.60 -3.86
C PHE A 166 -8.82 -17.51 -2.91
N VAL A 167 -9.71 -17.89 -2.00
CA VAL A 167 -10.26 -16.99 -0.98
C VAL A 167 -9.84 -17.55 0.37
N LEU A 168 -8.99 -16.82 1.08
CA LEU A 168 -8.34 -17.24 2.33
C LEU A 168 -8.59 -16.19 3.41
N ALA A 169 -8.34 -16.56 4.67
CA ALA A 169 -8.54 -15.74 5.86
C ALA A 169 -9.96 -15.13 5.93
N GLY A 170 -10.99 -15.94 5.67
CA GLY A 170 -12.39 -15.47 5.63
C GLY A 170 -12.67 -14.43 4.53
N GLY A 171 -11.82 -14.35 3.50
CA GLY A 171 -11.95 -13.41 2.39
C GLY A 171 -11.05 -12.18 2.46
N ALA A 172 -10.23 -12.05 3.51
CA ALA A 172 -9.25 -10.98 3.65
C ALA A 172 -8.04 -11.13 2.71
N VAL A 173 -7.77 -12.35 2.23
CA VAL A 173 -6.74 -12.64 1.23
C VAL A 173 -7.38 -13.28 0.01
N ARG A 174 -7.18 -12.66 -1.15
CA ARG A 174 -7.66 -13.15 -2.45
C ARG A 174 -6.47 -13.31 -3.38
N ALA A 175 -6.18 -14.54 -3.78
CA ALA A 175 -5.12 -14.86 -4.74
C ALA A 175 -5.72 -15.32 -6.07
N PHE A 176 -5.65 -14.47 -7.08
CA PHE A 176 -6.13 -14.73 -8.43
C PHE A 176 -5.02 -15.31 -9.30
N VAL A 177 -5.29 -16.42 -9.98
CA VAL A 177 -4.33 -17.07 -10.88
C VAL A 177 -4.35 -16.37 -12.23
N GLN A 178 -3.30 -15.60 -12.53
CA GLN A 178 -3.18 -14.88 -13.81
C GLN A 178 -2.58 -15.74 -14.92
N ARG A 179 -1.58 -16.58 -14.58
CA ARG A 179 -0.88 -17.43 -15.54
C ARG A 179 -0.28 -18.65 -14.85
N LEU A 180 -0.22 -19.76 -15.56
CA LEU A 180 0.43 -21.00 -15.13
C LEU A 180 1.47 -21.41 -16.15
N ASP A 181 2.63 -21.85 -15.67
CA ASP A 181 3.68 -22.48 -16.46
C ASP A 181 3.99 -23.84 -15.82
N ALA A 182 3.33 -24.89 -16.32
CA ALA A 182 3.53 -26.24 -15.80
C ALA A 182 4.93 -26.79 -16.11
N GLY A 183 5.54 -26.36 -17.22
CA GLY A 183 6.88 -26.79 -17.61
C GLY A 183 7.97 -26.23 -16.71
N ALA A 184 7.83 -24.96 -16.32
CA ALA A 184 8.73 -24.31 -15.35
C ALA A 184 8.34 -24.56 -13.89
N GLY A 185 7.15 -25.10 -13.63
CA GLY A 185 6.62 -25.21 -12.26
C GLY A 185 6.41 -23.84 -11.62
N ALA A 186 5.83 -22.90 -12.35
CA ALA A 186 5.65 -21.53 -11.89
C ALA A 186 4.23 -21.03 -12.12
N ALA A 187 3.80 -20.08 -11.29
CA ALA A 187 2.51 -19.41 -11.41
C ALA A 187 2.67 -17.90 -11.18
N ARG A 188 1.95 -17.11 -11.98
CA ARG A 188 1.76 -15.69 -11.71
C ARG A 188 0.44 -15.50 -10.99
N LEU A 189 0.52 -14.97 -9.78
CA LEU A 189 -0.63 -14.70 -8.92
C LEU A 189 -0.81 -13.21 -8.73
N SER A 190 -2.06 -12.74 -8.67
CA SER A 190 -2.39 -11.43 -8.09
C SER A 190 -2.99 -11.64 -6.72
N VAL A 191 -2.25 -11.25 -5.68
CA VAL A 191 -2.67 -11.39 -4.29
C VAL A 191 -3.04 -10.02 -3.76
N ASN A 192 -4.33 -9.82 -3.43
CA ASN A 192 -4.86 -8.53 -2.99
C ASN A 192 -4.51 -7.36 -3.94
N GLY A 193 -4.42 -7.64 -5.25
CA GLY A 193 -4.07 -6.67 -6.29
C GLY A 193 -2.57 -6.53 -6.59
N ALA A 194 -1.68 -7.06 -5.73
CA ALA A 194 -0.25 -7.10 -6.00
C ALA A 194 0.13 -8.36 -6.80
N THR A 195 0.92 -8.20 -7.85
CA THR A 195 1.36 -9.33 -8.69
C THR A 195 2.61 -9.97 -8.11
N SER A 196 2.66 -11.30 -8.08
CA SER A 196 3.81 -12.09 -7.66
C SER A 196 4.01 -13.28 -8.60
N ASP A 197 5.23 -13.47 -9.07
CA ASP A 197 5.64 -14.70 -9.75
C ASP A 197 6.22 -15.65 -8.69
N LEU A 198 5.65 -16.85 -8.59
CA LEU A 198 6.09 -17.88 -7.64
C LEU A 198 6.47 -19.14 -8.40
N SER A 199 7.59 -19.72 -8.03
CA SER A 199 8.00 -21.07 -8.40
C SER A 199 7.51 -22.07 -7.36
N VAL A 200 7.34 -23.34 -7.75
CA VAL A 200 6.96 -24.41 -6.81
C VAL A 200 7.98 -24.48 -5.67
N GLY A 201 7.50 -24.36 -4.43
CA GLY A 201 8.30 -24.30 -3.22
C GLY A 201 8.57 -22.90 -2.69
N GLU A 202 8.33 -21.86 -3.49
CA GLU A 202 8.46 -20.48 -3.04
C GLU A 202 7.23 -19.99 -2.28
N THR A 203 7.47 -19.01 -1.41
CA THR A 203 6.44 -18.36 -0.59
C THR A 203 6.54 -16.85 -0.70
N VAL A 204 5.40 -16.18 -0.71
CA VAL A 204 5.27 -14.73 -0.55
C VAL A 204 4.56 -14.40 0.75
N VAL A 205 4.95 -13.28 1.35
CA VAL A 205 4.27 -12.71 2.52
C VAL A 205 3.13 -11.82 2.05
N VAL A 206 1.96 -12.04 2.62
CA VAL A 206 0.73 -11.33 2.27
C VAL A 206 0.21 -10.60 3.50
N SER A 207 0.16 -9.27 3.39
CA SER A 207 -0.43 -8.42 4.43
C SER A 207 -1.94 -8.25 4.21
N HIS A 208 -2.70 -8.29 5.29
CA HIS A 208 -4.14 -8.05 5.36
C HIS A 208 -4.51 -7.38 6.69
N ALA A 209 -5.77 -6.99 6.88
CA ALA A 209 -6.21 -6.27 8.08
C ALA A 209 -5.99 -7.04 9.40
N GLY A 210 -5.91 -8.38 9.33
CA GLY A 210 -5.66 -9.26 10.49
C GLY A 210 -4.17 -9.55 10.74
N GLY A 211 -3.26 -8.95 9.96
CA GLY A 211 -1.82 -9.18 10.02
C GLY A 211 -1.21 -9.64 8.70
N ALA A 212 -0.06 -10.30 8.79
CA ALA A 212 0.63 -10.92 7.68
C ALA A 212 0.56 -12.44 7.80
N CYS A 213 0.42 -13.09 6.65
CA CYS A 213 0.48 -14.53 6.49
C CYS A 213 1.38 -14.87 5.29
N ARG A 214 1.66 -16.15 5.09
CA ARG A 214 2.43 -16.67 3.97
C ARG A 214 1.53 -17.44 3.02
N LEU A 215 1.81 -17.27 1.75
CA LEU A 215 1.19 -17.98 0.65
C LEU A 215 2.30 -18.61 -0.19
N GLY A 216 2.27 -19.92 -0.36
CA GLY A 216 3.26 -20.66 -1.13
C GLY A 216 2.65 -21.42 -2.30
N LEU A 217 3.44 -21.62 -3.35
CA LEU A 217 3.05 -22.44 -4.49
C LEU A 217 3.50 -23.88 -4.23
N ALA A 218 2.56 -24.76 -3.92
CA ALA A 218 2.84 -26.17 -3.63
C ALA A 218 2.98 -26.99 -4.91
N GLY A 219 2.30 -26.61 -6.00
CA GLY A 219 2.40 -27.34 -7.26
C GLY A 219 1.70 -26.66 -8.43
N VAL A 220 2.08 -27.05 -9.64
CA VAL A 220 1.43 -26.65 -10.90
C VAL A 220 1.26 -27.90 -11.76
N GLY A 221 0.05 -28.11 -12.29
CA GLY A 221 -0.25 -29.25 -13.17
C GLY A 221 -1.52 -29.02 -14.00
N ALA A 222 -2.02 -30.10 -14.61
CA ALA A 222 -3.20 -30.07 -15.47
C ALA A 222 -4.46 -29.52 -14.76
N ASP A 223 -4.59 -29.79 -13.45
CA ASP A 223 -5.72 -29.31 -12.63
C ASP A 223 -5.57 -27.85 -12.18
N GLY A 224 -4.43 -27.21 -12.46
CA GLY A 224 -4.12 -25.82 -12.10
C GLY A 224 -2.98 -25.68 -11.09
N ALA A 225 -2.90 -24.49 -10.46
CA ALA A 225 -2.00 -24.24 -9.33
C ALA A 225 -2.60 -24.78 -8.03
N ARG A 226 -1.75 -25.35 -7.18
CA ARG A 226 -2.08 -25.70 -5.79
C ARG A 226 -1.30 -24.76 -4.88
N LEU A 227 -2.01 -24.05 -4.00
CA LEU A 227 -1.39 -23.17 -3.01
C LEU A 227 -1.41 -23.81 -1.63
N VAL A 228 -0.42 -23.46 -0.83
CA VAL A 228 -0.39 -23.72 0.60
C VAL A 228 -0.33 -22.38 1.33
N SER A 229 -0.95 -22.30 2.50
CA SER A 229 -1.04 -21.06 3.25
C SER A 229 -1.20 -21.28 4.76
N ASP A 230 -0.83 -20.27 5.52
CA ASP A 230 -1.14 -20.13 6.94
C ASP A 230 -2.14 -18.99 7.23
N CYS A 231 -2.73 -18.38 6.20
CA CYS A 231 -3.68 -17.27 6.33
C CYS A 231 -4.98 -17.67 7.06
N ASP A 232 -5.42 -18.93 6.96
CA ASP A 232 -6.62 -19.44 7.63
C ASP A 232 -6.39 -19.91 9.07
N LYS A 233 -5.14 -19.88 9.56
CA LYS A 233 -4.85 -20.23 10.96
C LYS A 233 -5.22 -19.07 11.89
N ALA A 234 -6.12 -19.37 12.83
CA ALA A 234 -6.30 -18.56 14.04
C ALA A 234 -4.92 -18.36 14.69
N GLY A 235 -4.59 -17.13 15.07
CA GLY A 235 -3.21 -16.66 15.30
C GLY A 235 -2.49 -17.16 16.54
N GLY A 236 -2.68 -18.42 16.93
CA GLY A 236 -2.08 -19.00 18.14
C GLY A 236 -1.77 -20.50 18.05
N GLY A 237 -1.53 -21.04 16.86
CA GLY A 237 -1.11 -22.44 16.72
C GLY A 237 0.41 -22.59 16.66
N GLU A 238 0.96 -23.61 17.34
CA GLU A 238 2.40 -23.96 17.42
C GLU A 238 3.14 -23.91 16.07
N ALA A 239 2.45 -24.18 14.96
CA ALA A 239 3.01 -24.14 13.61
C ALA A 239 3.43 -22.74 13.11
N LEU A 240 2.95 -21.67 13.75
CA LEU A 240 3.33 -20.30 13.42
C LEU A 240 4.25 -19.68 14.47
N GLY A 241 4.73 -20.43 15.45
CA GLY A 241 5.50 -19.88 16.54
C GLY A 241 4.64 -19.08 17.54
N THR A 242 5.29 -18.62 18.61
CA THR A 242 4.61 -17.88 19.67
C THR A 242 4.55 -16.40 19.31
N ALA A 243 3.41 -15.75 19.55
CA ALA A 243 3.23 -14.33 19.30
C ALA A 243 3.78 -13.51 20.48
N TYR A 244 4.60 -12.50 20.17
CA TYR A 244 5.22 -11.60 21.13
C TYR A 244 4.95 -10.15 20.76
N GLY A 245 4.40 -9.38 21.69
CA GLY A 245 4.12 -7.96 21.54
C GLY A 245 5.36 -7.07 21.62
N ALA A 246 5.22 -5.81 21.21
CA ALA A 246 6.25 -4.81 21.40
C ALA A 246 6.54 -4.60 22.90
N GLY A 247 7.82 -4.64 23.28
CA GLY A 247 8.28 -4.59 24.67
C GLY A 247 8.40 -5.96 25.34
N GLU A 248 7.97 -7.04 24.68
CA GLU A 248 8.07 -8.38 25.24
C GLU A 248 9.40 -9.05 24.90
N THR A 249 9.80 -10.00 25.74
CA THR A 249 10.98 -10.84 25.51
C THR A 249 10.54 -12.28 25.30
N ALA A 250 10.83 -12.82 24.13
CA ALA A 250 10.73 -14.23 23.85
C ALA A 250 11.92 -14.98 24.45
N LEU A 251 11.63 -16.07 25.16
CA LEU A 251 12.62 -17.07 25.56
C LEU A 251 12.37 -18.30 24.71
N LEU A 252 13.28 -18.55 23.77
CA LEU A 252 13.22 -19.66 22.82
C LEU A 252 14.39 -20.62 23.10
N ALA A 253 14.30 -21.84 22.58
CA ALA A 253 15.31 -22.89 22.76
C ALA A 253 15.76 -23.04 24.23
N ASP A 254 14.82 -23.33 25.12
CA ASP A 254 15.06 -23.49 26.56
C ASP A 254 15.73 -22.28 27.25
N GLY A 255 15.55 -21.09 26.68
CA GLY A 255 16.10 -19.83 27.20
C GLY A 255 17.50 -19.50 26.68
N GLN A 256 18.07 -20.31 25.79
CA GLN A 256 19.34 -20.00 25.12
C GLN A 256 19.22 -18.84 24.14
N LEU A 257 18.02 -18.66 23.55
CA LEU A 257 17.68 -17.51 22.73
C LEU A 257 16.77 -16.56 23.51
N ARG A 258 17.30 -15.38 23.83
CA ARG A 258 16.53 -14.28 24.41
C ARG A 258 16.29 -13.20 23.36
N VAL A 259 15.08 -13.11 22.84
CA VAL A 259 14.74 -12.16 21.77
C VAL A 259 13.82 -11.09 22.31
N PHE A 260 14.30 -9.85 22.37
CA PHE A 260 13.49 -8.69 22.71
C PHE A 260 12.81 -8.14 21.46
N VAL A 261 11.48 -8.00 21.49
CA VAL A 261 10.70 -7.46 20.38
C VAL A 261 10.49 -5.97 20.63
N SER A 262 11.23 -5.11 19.93
CA SER A 262 11.04 -3.65 20.04
C SER A 262 9.80 -3.16 19.28
N GLY A 263 9.28 -3.97 18.37
CA GLY A 263 8.08 -3.68 17.57
C GLY A 263 8.20 -4.20 16.14
N ALA A 264 7.27 -3.81 15.27
CA ALA A 264 7.29 -4.14 13.86
C ALA A 264 7.08 -2.88 13.00
N ILE A 265 7.72 -2.85 11.83
CA ILE A 265 7.62 -1.77 10.84
C ILE A 265 7.34 -2.43 9.49
N GLY A 266 6.12 -2.29 8.99
CA GLY A 266 5.69 -2.97 7.76
C GLY A 266 5.71 -4.49 7.94
N ASP A 267 6.47 -5.17 7.09
CA ASP A 267 6.68 -6.62 7.07
C ASP A 267 7.95 -7.06 7.84
N ARG A 268 8.57 -6.15 8.60
CA ARG A 268 9.83 -6.41 9.33
C ARG A 268 9.65 -6.24 10.83
N ALA A 269 10.12 -7.23 11.58
CA ALA A 269 10.22 -7.19 13.02
C ALA A 269 11.52 -6.52 13.45
N ARG A 270 11.46 -5.61 14.43
CA ARG A 270 12.63 -5.02 15.08
C ARG A 270 12.97 -5.84 16.31
N LEU A 271 14.03 -6.63 16.21
CA LEU A 271 14.41 -7.64 17.20
C LEU A 271 15.79 -7.33 17.78
N ALA A 272 15.94 -7.46 19.09
CA ALA A 272 17.23 -7.45 19.77
C ALA A 272 17.50 -8.86 20.30
N ILE A 273 18.50 -9.56 19.75
CA ILE A 273 18.77 -10.96 20.08
C ILE A 273 19.91 -11.01 21.11
N ASN A 274 19.70 -11.70 22.22
CA ASN A 274 20.64 -11.85 23.34
C ASN A 274 21.19 -10.51 23.88
N GLY A 275 20.39 -9.44 23.85
CA GLY A 275 20.77 -8.12 24.35
C GLY A 275 21.69 -7.31 23.42
N VAL A 276 21.86 -7.77 22.18
CA VAL A 276 22.65 -7.09 21.12
C VAL A 276 21.81 -5.98 20.44
N THR A 277 22.45 -5.20 19.57
CA THR A 277 21.84 -4.19 18.69
C THR A 277 20.55 -4.69 18.04
N THR A 278 19.54 -3.81 17.97
CA THR A 278 18.29 -4.12 17.28
C THR A 278 18.50 -4.28 15.78
N GLU A 279 18.05 -5.38 15.23
CA GLU A 279 18.04 -5.66 13.80
C GLU A 279 16.61 -5.68 13.25
N LEU A 280 16.47 -5.48 11.94
CA LEU A 280 15.21 -5.66 11.23
C LEU A 280 15.25 -7.03 10.55
N VAL A 281 14.29 -7.90 10.89
CA VAL A 281 14.16 -9.25 10.33
C VAL A 281 12.80 -9.36 9.65
N GLY A 282 12.79 -9.73 8.36
CA GLY A 282 11.57 -9.87 7.58
C GLY A 282 10.79 -11.14 7.93
N VAL A 283 9.47 -11.12 7.69
CA VAL A 283 8.67 -12.36 7.76
C VAL A 283 9.20 -13.39 6.76
N GLY A 284 9.34 -14.64 7.23
CA GLY A 284 9.91 -15.76 6.49
C GLY A 284 11.43 -15.88 6.63
N GLU A 285 12.11 -14.82 7.07
CA GLU A 285 13.56 -14.77 7.21
C GLU A 285 14.03 -15.49 8.48
N SER A 286 15.14 -16.22 8.35
CA SER A 286 15.82 -16.87 9.46
C SER A 286 17.16 -16.19 9.76
N ARG A 287 17.55 -16.19 11.03
CA ARG A 287 18.84 -15.72 11.53
C ARG A 287 19.50 -16.85 12.29
N ASN A 288 20.74 -17.14 11.93
CA ASN A 288 21.58 -18.06 12.70
C ASN A 288 22.38 -17.25 13.71
N ILE A 289 22.28 -17.62 14.97
CA ILE A 289 22.90 -16.97 16.12
C ILE A 289 23.75 -18.01 16.84
N THR A 290 25.04 -17.75 16.95
CA THR A 290 25.92 -18.60 17.75
C THR A 290 25.75 -18.25 19.22
N VAL A 291 25.44 -19.24 20.05
CA VAL A 291 25.29 -19.11 21.50
C VAL A 291 26.21 -20.14 22.17
N GLY A 292 27.39 -19.68 22.63
CA GLY A 292 28.43 -20.59 23.12
C GLY A 292 28.95 -21.48 21.99
N GLU A 293 28.79 -22.80 22.13
CA GLU A 293 29.19 -23.80 21.14
C GLU A 293 28.05 -24.21 20.19
N SER A 294 26.80 -23.81 20.49
CA SER A 294 25.62 -24.16 19.71
C SER A 294 25.29 -23.11 18.66
N VAL A 295 24.67 -23.54 17.56
CA VAL A 295 24.11 -22.65 16.55
C VAL A 295 22.59 -22.69 16.67
N CYS A 296 22.01 -21.54 16.98
CA CYS A 296 20.58 -21.38 17.13
C CYS A 296 19.99 -20.68 15.91
N THR A 297 18.85 -21.16 15.42
CA THR A 297 18.10 -20.50 14.36
C THR A 297 16.89 -19.81 14.95
N LEU A 298 16.75 -18.52 14.67
CA LEU A 298 15.56 -17.71 14.94
C LEU A 298 14.86 -17.43 13.61
N ARG A 299 13.54 -17.63 13.54
CA ARG A 299 12.73 -17.32 12.37
C ARG A 299 11.57 -16.42 12.73
N VAL A 300 11.37 -15.36 11.95
CA VAL A 300 10.12 -14.58 12.01
C VAL A 300 9.11 -15.26 11.11
N THR A 301 8.09 -15.87 11.68
CA THR A 301 7.09 -16.63 10.94
C THR A 301 5.92 -15.76 10.49
N GLY A 302 5.68 -14.64 11.16
CA GLY A 302 4.63 -13.70 10.82
C GLY A 302 4.64 -12.44 11.69
N ILE A 303 3.85 -11.44 11.29
CA ILE A 303 3.59 -10.22 12.08
C ILE A 303 2.09 -9.96 12.05
N ARG A 304 1.43 -9.83 13.19
CA ARG A 304 -0.02 -9.56 13.29
C ARG A 304 -0.28 -8.35 14.18
N GLY A 305 -0.69 -7.24 13.56
CA GLY A 305 -0.78 -5.96 14.25
C GLY A 305 0.60 -5.53 14.76
N THR A 306 0.75 -5.42 16.09
CA THR A 306 2.03 -5.12 16.76
C THR A 306 2.76 -6.36 17.28
N ALA A 307 2.15 -7.54 17.18
CA ALA A 307 2.74 -8.79 17.63
C ALA A 307 3.58 -9.44 16.53
N VAL A 308 4.75 -9.93 16.90
CA VAL A 308 5.66 -10.68 16.03
C VAL A 308 5.57 -12.15 16.41
N LEU A 309 5.34 -13.02 15.42
CA LEU A 309 5.37 -14.45 15.63
C LEU A 309 6.79 -14.94 15.40
N LEU A 310 7.34 -15.60 16.41
CA LEU A 310 8.72 -16.08 16.43
C LEU A 310 8.75 -17.58 16.67
N ASP A 311 9.65 -18.23 15.96
CA ASP A 311 10.03 -19.63 16.17
C ASP A 311 11.55 -19.73 16.26
N GLY A 312 12.07 -20.69 17.03
CA GLY A 312 13.51 -20.87 17.12
C GLY A 312 13.95 -22.03 17.97
N GLY A 313 15.07 -22.64 17.55
CA GLY A 313 15.68 -23.82 18.15
C GLY A 313 17.20 -23.76 18.04
N CYS A 314 17.89 -24.55 18.86
CA CYS A 314 19.34 -24.68 18.83
C CYS A 314 19.74 -26.11 18.47
N SER A 315 20.82 -26.23 17.72
CA SER A 315 21.50 -27.49 17.39
C SER A 315 22.93 -27.50 17.90
#